data_AF-A0A7X4ARP8-F1
#
_entry.id   AF-A0A7X4ARP8-F1
#
_cell.length_a   1.000
_cell.length_b   1.000
_cell.length_c   1.000
_cell.angle_alpha   90.00
_cell.angle_beta   90.00
_cell.angle_gamma   90.00
#
_symmetry.space_group_name_H-M   'P 1'
#
loop_
_entity.id
_entity.type
_entity.pdbx_description
1 polymer ?
#
loop_
_entity_poly.entity_id
_entity_poly.type
_entity_poly.pdbx_seq_one_letter_code
_entity_poly.pdbx_strand_id
1 'polypeptide(L)'
;MKTKDLMKNIAHILIAIIIICVSFIPPWRAEAVLWEDHFDQEAKADWQHTGSDAVWTVEDGFLKTKIQAREQWSMIFERYQFIAYPGPYNGFTITLETVGATHARFGIALAKRFYDPVTEIEEHGYYLFFTNDMYTSRDDSLFIEPGQRWNTDELQQMELHFNDGRFQLSADGESRIDFTDANFDYIDTIAFVLAGFVTEDLNVGTASVDTFTIDGLAVSPIRKLATTWASLKQEQP
;
A
#
# COMPACT_ATOMS: atom_id res chain seq x y z
N MET A 1 61.09 16.43 24.09
CA MET A 1 60.84 15.77 22.78
C MET A 1 60.30 14.33 22.94
N LYS A 2 59.55 14.00 24.01
CA LYS A 2 58.97 12.65 24.23
C LYS A 2 57.43 12.64 24.27
N THR A 3 56.81 13.78 24.56
CA THR A 3 55.36 13.93 24.74
C THR A 3 54.58 14.08 23.42
N LYS A 4 55.18 14.69 22.38
CA LYS A 4 54.54 14.82 21.06
C LYS A 4 54.38 13.48 20.34
N ASP A 5 55.39 12.61 20.42
CA ASP A 5 55.31 11.27 19.80
C ASP A 5 54.33 10.34 20.52
N LEU A 6 54.21 10.47 21.85
CA LEU A 6 53.21 9.74 22.63
C LEU A 6 51.78 10.14 22.24
N MET A 7 51.50 11.44 22.13
CA MET A 7 50.19 11.95 21.70
C MET A 7 49.84 11.52 20.26
N LYS A 8 50.85 11.49 19.37
CA LYS A 8 50.65 11.06 17.98
C LYS A 8 50.29 9.58 17.91
N ASN A 9 50.94 8.71 18.68
CA ASN A 9 50.60 7.28 18.75
C ASN A 9 49.21 7.03 19.34
N ILE A 10 48.81 7.77 20.38
CA ILE A 10 47.46 7.68 20.96
C ILE A 10 46.39 8.08 19.94
N ALA A 11 46.62 9.13 19.14
CA ALA A 11 45.71 9.53 18.08
C ALA A 11 45.54 8.46 16.99
N HIS A 12 46.61 7.79 16.58
CA HIS A 12 46.54 6.71 15.59
C HIS A 12 45.79 5.48 16.13
N ILE A 13 45.98 5.14 17.41
CA ILE A 13 45.27 4.05 18.08
C ILE A 13 43.76 4.37 18.17
N LEU A 14 43.41 5.60 18.54
CA LEU A 14 42.01 6.05 18.57
C LEU A 14 41.36 6.00 17.18
N ILE A 15 42.06 6.46 16.13
CA ILE A 15 41.57 6.39 14.75
C ILE A 15 41.36 4.93 14.33
N ALA A 16 42.30 4.03 14.65
CA ALA A 16 42.16 2.61 14.33
C ALA A 16 40.98 1.96 15.06
N ILE A 17 40.75 2.30 16.33
CA ILE A 17 39.59 1.83 17.10
C ILE A 17 38.29 2.35 16.49
N ILE A 18 38.23 3.62 16.09
CA ILE A 18 37.04 4.20 15.43
C ILE A 18 36.76 3.49 14.09
N ILE A 19 37.78 3.24 13.27
CA ILE A 19 37.62 2.52 12.01
C ILE A 19 37.11 1.09 12.25
N ILE A 20 37.65 0.38 13.23
CA ILE A 20 37.20 -0.97 13.60
C ILE A 20 35.75 -0.93 14.11
N CYS A 21 35.39 0.03 14.98
CA CYS A 21 34.03 0.18 15.47
C CYS A 21 33.03 0.47 14.35
N VAL A 22 33.38 1.32 13.38
CA VAL A 22 32.53 1.61 12.20
C VAL A 22 32.43 0.38 11.27
N SER A 23 33.49 -0.44 11.19
CA SER A 23 33.51 -1.67 10.41
C SER A 23 32.66 -2.81 11.01
N PHE A 24 32.41 -2.75 12.32
CA PHE A 24 31.60 -3.72 13.07
C PHE A 24 30.14 -3.30 13.26
N ILE A 25 29.71 -2.17 12.70
CA ILE A 25 28.28 -1.87 12.58
C ILE A 25 27.76 -2.80 11.49
N PRO A 26 26.97 -3.83 11.82
CA PRO A 26 26.40 -4.69 10.79
C PRO A 26 25.59 -3.80 9.84
N PRO A 27 25.71 -3.98 8.51
CA PRO A 27 24.84 -3.27 7.59
C PRO A 27 23.42 -3.64 7.98
N TRP A 28 22.63 -2.65 8.40
CA TRP A 28 21.20 -2.79 8.60
C TRP A 28 20.58 -3.14 7.25
N ARG A 29 20.58 -4.42 6.89
CA ARG A 29 19.91 -4.90 5.69
C ARG A 29 18.41 -4.88 5.97
N ALA A 30 17.66 -4.19 5.13
CA ALA A 30 16.23 -4.39 5.07
C ALA A 30 15.96 -5.84 4.66
N GLU A 31 15.00 -6.48 5.31
CA GLU A 31 14.50 -7.78 4.88
C GLU A 31 13.24 -7.55 4.06
N ALA A 32 13.09 -8.31 2.98
CA ALA A 32 11.81 -8.42 2.29
C ALA A 32 10.85 -9.19 3.19
N VAL A 33 9.71 -8.60 3.50
CA VAL A 33 8.66 -9.20 4.31
C VAL A 33 7.53 -9.68 3.40
N LEU A 34 7.09 -10.91 3.66
CA LEU A 34 5.80 -11.43 3.22
C LEU A 34 4.78 -11.14 4.33
N TRP A 35 3.69 -10.49 3.98
CA TRP A 35 2.55 -10.25 4.86
C TRP A 35 1.27 -10.72 4.16
N GLU A 36 0.39 -11.37 4.92
CA GLU A 36 -0.79 -12.04 4.41
C GLU A 36 -1.94 -11.89 5.41
N ASP A 37 -3.14 -11.66 4.89
CA ASP A 37 -4.38 -11.53 5.65
C ASP A 37 -5.49 -12.29 4.92
N HIS A 38 -5.97 -13.36 5.57
CA HIS A 38 -7.11 -14.18 5.13
C HIS A 38 -8.44 -13.69 5.73
N PHE A 39 -8.43 -12.54 6.42
CA PHE A 39 -9.61 -11.98 7.07
C PHE A 39 -10.37 -12.99 7.95
N ASP A 40 -9.64 -13.75 8.77
CA ASP A 40 -10.25 -14.66 9.76
C ASP A 40 -10.85 -13.91 10.96
N GLN A 41 -10.43 -12.67 11.19
CA GLN A 41 -10.86 -11.80 12.29
C GLN A 41 -10.75 -10.31 11.91
N GLU A 42 -11.46 -9.43 12.62
CA GLU A 42 -11.35 -7.98 12.40
C GLU A 42 -9.92 -7.48 12.72
N ALA A 43 -9.15 -7.17 11.68
CA ALA A 43 -7.78 -6.66 11.78
C ALA A 43 -7.75 -5.15 12.11
N LYS A 44 -8.10 -4.78 13.36
CA LYS A 44 -8.21 -3.37 13.79
C LYS A 44 -6.90 -2.60 13.85
N ALA A 45 -5.75 -3.28 13.94
CA ALA A 45 -4.45 -2.65 14.11
C ALA A 45 -3.68 -2.47 12.79
N ASP A 46 -4.02 -3.27 11.77
CA ASP A 46 -3.27 -3.36 10.51
C ASP A 46 -3.94 -2.60 9.37
N TRP A 47 -5.19 -2.17 9.57
CA TRP A 47 -5.97 -1.44 8.60
C TRP A 47 -6.62 -0.18 9.18
N GLN A 48 -6.75 0.84 8.34
CA GLN A 48 -7.42 2.09 8.67
C GLN A 48 -8.42 2.49 7.58
N HIS A 49 -9.68 2.63 7.97
CA HIS A 49 -10.72 3.15 7.08
C HIS A 49 -10.62 4.67 6.95
N THR A 50 -10.60 5.16 5.71
CA THR A 50 -10.72 6.58 5.35
C THR A 50 -11.97 6.80 4.51
N GLY A 51 -12.96 7.46 5.11
CA GLY A 51 -14.26 7.80 4.51
C GLY A 51 -15.42 7.53 5.47
N SER A 52 -16.66 7.69 5.01
CA SER A 52 -17.87 7.58 5.85
C SER A 52 -19.07 6.88 5.22
N ASP A 53 -19.02 6.60 3.91
CA ASP A 53 -20.14 6.06 3.15
C ASP A 53 -20.04 4.54 2.91
N ALA A 54 -18.86 3.95 3.12
CA ALA A 54 -18.66 2.51 3.07
C ALA A 54 -18.63 1.87 4.46
N VAL A 55 -19.16 0.66 4.55
CA VAL A 55 -19.04 -0.21 5.72
C VAL A 55 -18.16 -1.38 5.33
N TRP A 56 -17.06 -1.56 6.07
CA TRP A 56 -16.09 -2.65 5.91
C TRP A 56 -16.27 -3.65 7.06
N THR A 57 -16.43 -4.93 6.73
CA THR A 57 -16.66 -6.00 7.71
C THR A 57 -15.94 -7.26 7.31
N VAL A 58 -15.44 -7.99 8.30
CA VAL A 58 -14.90 -9.33 8.11
C VAL A 58 -16.01 -10.36 8.37
N GLU A 59 -16.31 -11.20 7.38
CA GLU A 59 -17.35 -12.24 7.49
C GLU A 59 -16.99 -13.44 6.61
N ASP A 60 -17.06 -14.64 7.19
CA ASP A 60 -16.80 -15.93 6.51
C ASP A 60 -15.41 -16.05 5.83
N GLY A 61 -14.37 -15.39 6.38
CA GLY A 61 -13.04 -15.37 5.77
C GLY A 61 -12.90 -14.36 4.63
N PHE A 62 -13.82 -13.40 4.51
CA PHE A 62 -13.75 -12.35 3.51
C PHE A 62 -13.76 -10.98 4.17
N LEU A 63 -12.95 -10.06 3.65
CA LEU A 63 -13.21 -8.64 3.80
C LEU A 63 -14.35 -8.29 2.84
N LYS A 64 -15.53 -8.03 3.39
CA LYS A 64 -16.72 -7.56 2.66
C LYS A 64 -16.89 -6.06 2.86
N THR A 65 -17.33 -5.39 1.82
CA THR A 65 -17.63 -3.96 1.89
C THR A 65 -18.90 -3.60 1.13
N LYS A 66 -19.60 -2.59 1.64
CA LYS A 66 -20.84 -2.08 1.09
C LYS A 66 -20.82 -0.56 1.09
N ILE A 67 -21.16 0.05 -0.04
CA ILE A 67 -21.30 1.49 -0.20
C ILE A 67 -22.70 1.84 -0.67
N GLN A 68 -23.26 2.90 -0.09
CA GLN A 68 -24.54 3.45 -0.53
C GLN A 68 -24.31 4.83 -1.15
N ALA A 69 -24.31 4.89 -2.48
CA ALA A 69 -24.15 6.14 -3.20
C ALA A 69 -25.43 6.99 -3.08
N ARG A 70 -25.32 8.22 -2.56
CA ARG A 70 -26.47 9.06 -2.23
C ARG A 70 -26.87 10.03 -3.34
N GLU A 71 -25.91 10.44 -4.16
CA GLU A 71 -26.13 11.42 -5.22
C GLU A 71 -26.03 10.75 -6.60
N GLN A 72 -27.06 10.97 -7.42
CA GLN A 72 -27.04 10.53 -8.81
C GLN A 72 -25.84 11.15 -9.53
N TRP A 73 -25.12 10.34 -10.31
CA TRP A 73 -23.99 10.76 -11.14
C TRP A 73 -22.72 11.22 -10.39
N SER A 74 -22.63 11.00 -9.08
CA SER A 74 -21.35 11.14 -8.35
C SER A 74 -20.74 9.77 -8.06
N MET A 75 -19.42 9.67 -8.20
CA MET A 75 -18.65 8.49 -7.80
C MET A 75 -18.09 8.77 -6.41
N ILE A 76 -18.41 7.90 -5.45
CA ILE A 76 -17.89 8.01 -4.08
C ILE A 76 -16.74 7.02 -3.93
N PHE A 77 -15.59 7.50 -3.47
CA PHE A 77 -14.41 6.69 -3.20
C PHE A 77 -14.18 6.53 -1.71
N GLU A 78 -14.02 5.29 -1.30
CA GLU A 78 -13.75 4.91 0.07
C GLU A 78 -12.50 4.05 0.08
N ARG A 79 -11.59 4.31 1.02
CA ARG A 79 -10.30 3.64 1.09
C ARG A 79 -10.15 2.88 2.39
N TYR A 80 -9.67 1.65 2.31
CA TYR A 80 -9.29 0.86 3.48
C TYR A 80 -7.78 0.64 3.43
N GLN A 81 -7.05 1.48 4.15
CA GLN A 81 -5.61 1.63 4.05
C GLN A 81 -4.87 0.59 4.87
N PHE A 82 -3.85 -0.02 4.27
CA PHE A 82 -2.90 -0.87 4.95
C PHE A 82 -1.91 -0.02 5.78
N ILE A 83 -1.82 -0.30 7.08
CA ILE A 83 -0.99 0.43 8.05
C ILE A 83 -0.06 -0.47 8.88
N ALA A 84 -0.09 -1.79 8.71
CA ALA A 84 0.76 -2.73 9.45
C ALA A 84 2.27 -2.41 9.31
N TYR A 85 2.66 -1.99 8.10
CA TYR A 85 3.97 -1.42 7.81
C TYR A 85 3.79 -0.09 7.10
N PRO A 86 4.05 1.07 7.72
CA PRO A 86 3.93 2.35 7.03
C PRO A 86 5.03 2.51 5.97
N GLY A 87 4.71 3.22 4.89
CA GLY A 87 5.64 3.52 3.80
C GLY A 87 6.86 4.40 4.19
N PRO A 88 7.60 4.89 3.20
CA PRO A 88 7.42 4.65 1.76
C PRO A 88 7.85 3.22 1.34
N TYR A 89 7.29 2.75 0.22
CA TYR A 89 7.56 1.44 -0.38
C TYR A 89 8.15 1.62 -1.79
N ASN A 90 9.24 0.92 -2.09
CA ASN A 90 9.99 1.11 -3.34
C ASN A 90 9.90 -0.09 -4.31
N GLY A 91 9.41 -1.23 -3.81
CA GLY A 91 9.19 -2.43 -4.61
C GLY A 91 8.38 -3.45 -3.82
N PHE A 92 7.35 -4.01 -4.44
CA PHE A 92 6.47 -5.01 -3.84
C PHE A 92 5.55 -5.65 -4.89
N THR A 93 4.99 -6.79 -4.54
CA THR A 93 3.87 -7.40 -5.25
C THR A 93 2.69 -7.52 -4.31
N ILE A 94 1.53 -7.00 -4.71
CA ILE A 94 0.25 -7.25 -4.03
C ILE A 94 -0.50 -8.31 -4.81
N THR A 95 -1.02 -9.32 -4.12
CA THR A 95 -1.92 -10.33 -4.67
C THR A 95 -3.24 -10.29 -3.92
N LEU A 96 -4.34 -10.24 -4.66
CA LEU A 96 -5.70 -10.43 -4.14
C LEU A 96 -6.25 -11.75 -4.68
N GLU A 97 -6.83 -12.57 -3.82
CA GLU A 97 -7.53 -13.80 -4.20
C GLU A 97 -9.04 -13.65 -4.02
N THR A 98 -9.81 -14.26 -4.93
CA THR A 98 -11.28 -14.23 -4.97
C THR A 98 -11.83 -12.81 -4.74
N VAL A 99 -11.45 -11.89 -5.63
CA VAL A 99 -11.78 -10.46 -5.54
C VAL A 99 -12.89 -10.09 -6.50
N GLY A 100 -13.87 -9.31 -6.05
CA GLY A 100 -14.95 -8.91 -6.94
C GLY A 100 -15.82 -7.78 -6.40
N ALA A 101 -16.64 -7.23 -7.30
CA ALA A 101 -17.62 -6.20 -6.97
C ALA A 101 -18.93 -6.40 -7.75
N THR A 102 -20.02 -5.96 -7.13
CA THR A 102 -21.36 -5.93 -7.73
C THR A 102 -21.91 -4.52 -7.57
N HIS A 103 -22.28 -3.88 -8.68
CA HIS A 103 -22.74 -2.47 -8.71
C HIS A 103 -21.76 -1.48 -8.04
N ALA A 104 -20.47 -1.79 -8.07
CA ALA A 104 -19.37 -0.97 -7.60
C ALA A 104 -18.11 -1.30 -8.42
N ARG A 105 -17.03 -0.55 -8.18
CA ARG A 105 -15.68 -0.96 -8.55
C ARG A 105 -14.87 -1.23 -7.30
N PHE A 106 -14.02 -2.24 -7.35
CA PHE A 106 -13.17 -2.62 -6.22
C PHE A 106 -11.78 -3.03 -6.68
N GLY A 107 -10.77 -2.77 -5.85
CA GLY A 107 -9.39 -3.16 -6.12
C GLY A 107 -8.40 -2.40 -5.26
N ILE A 108 -7.25 -2.05 -5.83
CA ILE A 108 -6.08 -1.51 -5.12
C ILE A 108 -5.88 -0.04 -5.48
N ALA A 109 -5.66 0.80 -4.48
CA ALA A 109 -5.18 2.16 -4.64
C ALA A 109 -3.73 2.28 -4.15
N LEU A 110 -2.86 2.79 -5.03
CA LEU A 110 -1.49 3.16 -4.71
C LEU A 110 -1.38 4.69 -4.76
N ALA A 111 -0.88 5.30 -3.70
CA ALA A 111 -0.75 6.76 -3.62
C ALA A 111 0.67 7.21 -3.34
N LYS A 112 1.01 8.38 -3.89
CA LYS A 112 2.20 9.14 -3.55
C LYS A 112 1.81 10.56 -3.17
N ARG A 113 2.48 11.10 -2.14
CA ARG A 113 2.39 12.49 -1.74
C ARG A 113 3.34 13.34 -2.56
N PHE A 114 2.83 14.43 -3.11
CA PHE A 114 3.56 15.43 -3.85
C PHE A 114 3.51 16.74 -3.06
N TYR A 115 4.68 17.30 -2.77
CA TYR A 115 4.79 18.61 -2.14
C TYR A 115 5.19 19.66 -3.17
N ASP A 116 4.38 20.69 -3.34
CA ASP A 116 4.72 21.85 -4.14
C ASP A 116 5.37 22.93 -3.24
N PRO A 117 6.69 23.20 -3.39
CA PRO A 117 7.37 24.20 -2.56
C PRO A 117 6.98 25.64 -2.89
N VAL A 118 6.28 25.90 -4.02
CA VAL A 118 5.85 27.23 -4.42
C VAL A 118 4.50 27.58 -3.79
N THR A 119 3.58 26.62 -3.76
CA THR A 119 2.24 26.81 -3.17
C THR A 119 2.16 26.36 -1.72
N GLU A 120 3.16 25.62 -1.24
CA GLU A 120 3.20 24.95 0.08
C GLU A 120 2.03 23.95 0.27
N ILE A 121 1.49 23.43 -0.83
CA ILE A 121 0.38 22.48 -0.83
C ILE A 121 0.93 21.06 -0.92
N GLU A 122 0.39 20.18 -0.09
CA GLU A 122 0.55 18.72 -0.22
C GLU A 122 -0.64 18.15 -0.96
N GLU A 123 -0.36 17.39 -2.02
CA GLU A 123 -1.36 16.75 -2.86
C GLU A 123 -1.09 15.25 -2.93
N HIS A 124 -2.14 14.46 -3.10
CA HIS A 124 -2.04 13.01 -3.28
C HIS A 124 -2.37 12.65 -4.72
N GLY A 125 -1.40 12.04 -5.41
CA GLY A 125 -1.63 11.37 -6.68
C GLY A 125 -1.93 9.89 -6.43
N TYR A 126 -2.98 9.38 -7.05
CA TYR A 126 -3.42 7.99 -6.94
C TYR A 126 -3.44 7.30 -8.30
N TYR A 127 -2.96 6.06 -8.30
CA TYR A 127 -3.32 5.06 -9.29
C TYR A 127 -4.33 4.09 -8.67
N LEU A 128 -5.51 3.99 -9.29
CA LEU A 128 -6.63 3.17 -8.85
C LEU A 128 -6.77 2.00 -9.81
N PHE A 129 -6.43 0.79 -9.35
CA PHE A 129 -6.51 -0.44 -10.12
C PHE A 129 -7.74 -1.20 -9.67
N PHE A 130 -8.77 -1.29 -10.53
CA PHE A 130 -9.98 -2.06 -10.26
C PHE A 130 -9.93 -3.42 -10.96
N THR A 131 -10.81 -4.33 -10.57
CA THR A 131 -10.98 -5.63 -11.26
C THR A 131 -11.35 -5.46 -12.74
N ASN A 132 -12.01 -4.34 -13.08
CA ASN A 132 -12.62 -4.10 -14.39
C ASN A 132 -12.11 -2.85 -15.13
N ASP A 133 -11.28 -1.99 -14.54
CA ASP A 133 -10.65 -0.84 -15.20
C ASP A 133 -9.52 -0.24 -14.34
N MET A 134 -8.92 0.85 -14.82
CA MET A 134 -7.94 1.63 -14.07
C MET A 134 -8.26 3.12 -14.22
N TYR A 135 -8.09 3.88 -13.14
CA TYR A 135 -8.17 5.33 -13.15
C TYR A 135 -6.97 5.98 -12.47
N THR A 136 -6.77 7.25 -12.79
CA THR A 136 -5.87 8.13 -12.05
C THR A 136 -6.71 9.17 -11.30
N SER A 137 -6.21 9.61 -10.15
CA SER A 137 -6.85 10.66 -9.36
C SER A 137 -5.80 11.57 -8.73
N ARG A 138 -6.15 12.83 -8.52
CA ARG A 138 -5.36 13.81 -7.78
C ARG A 138 -6.27 14.56 -6.82
N ASP A 139 -5.96 14.50 -5.53
CA ASP A 139 -6.80 15.07 -4.45
C ASP A 139 -8.28 14.73 -4.60
N ASP A 140 -8.54 13.43 -4.76
CA ASP A 140 -9.88 12.85 -4.94
C ASP A 140 -10.61 13.28 -6.22
N SER A 141 -9.97 14.09 -7.07
CA SER A 141 -10.44 14.41 -8.41
C SER A 141 -10.00 13.34 -9.40
N LEU A 142 -10.97 12.59 -9.92
CA LEU A 142 -10.73 11.58 -10.95
C LEU A 142 -10.40 12.19 -12.31
N PHE A 143 -9.45 11.58 -12.99
CA PHE A 143 -9.28 11.74 -14.43
C PHE A 143 -9.91 10.54 -15.13
N ILE A 144 -11.16 10.72 -15.55
CA ILE A 144 -11.86 9.73 -16.36
C ILE A 144 -11.40 9.91 -17.81
N GLU A 145 -10.37 9.18 -18.18
CA GLU A 145 -9.98 9.04 -19.57
C GLU A 145 -10.86 7.98 -20.26
N PRO A 146 -10.95 7.96 -21.60
CA PRO A 146 -11.56 6.85 -22.34
C PRO A 146 -10.77 5.56 -22.07
N GLY A 147 -11.10 4.89 -20.97
CA GLY A 147 -10.39 3.72 -20.48
C GLY A 147 -10.87 2.44 -21.15
N GLN A 148 -9.95 1.48 -21.27
CA GLN A 148 -10.26 0.12 -21.67
C GLN A 148 -10.88 -0.62 -20.48
N ARG A 149 -12.20 -0.59 -20.35
CA ARG A 149 -12.91 -1.45 -19.39
C ARG A 149 -12.67 -2.90 -19.75
N TRP A 150 -12.23 -3.69 -18.78
CA TRP A 150 -12.19 -5.15 -18.82
C TRP A 150 -13.54 -5.71 -18.38
N ASN A 151 -14.00 -6.77 -19.04
CA ASN A 151 -15.26 -7.44 -18.72
C ASN A 151 -15.09 -8.44 -17.57
N THR A 152 -14.52 -8.00 -16.45
CA THR A 152 -14.14 -8.82 -15.29
C THR A 152 -14.50 -8.10 -13.99
N ASP A 153 -15.76 -8.20 -13.57
CA ASP A 153 -16.17 -7.62 -12.28
C ASP A 153 -15.73 -8.48 -11.09
N GLU A 154 -15.42 -9.76 -11.33
CA GLU A 154 -14.90 -10.75 -10.39
C GLU A 154 -13.67 -11.44 -11.00
N LEU A 155 -12.69 -11.76 -10.17
CA LEU A 155 -11.42 -12.40 -10.53
C LEU A 155 -11.06 -13.46 -9.49
N GLN A 156 -10.44 -14.57 -9.92
CA GLN A 156 -9.85 -15.53 -8.99
C GLN A 156 -8.57 -14.97 -8.39
N GLN A 157 -7.78 -14.25 -9.19
CA GLN A 157 -6.55 -13.62 -8.75
C GLN A 157 -6.31 -12.28 -9.46
N MET A 158 -5.90 -11.28 -8.70
CA MET A 158 -5.39 -10.00 -9.19
C MET A 158 -4.01 -9.74 -8.59
N GLU A 159 -3.00 -9.56 -9.44
CA GLU A 159 -1.61 -9.35 -9.03
C GLU A 159 -1.10 -8.00 -9.56
N LEU A 160 -0.66 -7.14 -8.65
CA LEU A 160 -0.09 -5.83 -8.94
C LEU A 160 1.37 -5.78 -8.47
N HIS A 161 2.28 -5.70 -9.43
CA HIS A 161 3.70 -5.52 -9.19
C HIS A 161 4.08 -4.06 -9.35
N PHE A 162 4.75 -3.51 -8.34
CA PHE A 162 5.35 -2.18 -8.37
C PHE A 162 6.85 -2.30 -8.12
N ASN A 163 7.65 -1.62 -8.93
CA ASN A 163 9.09 -1.51 -8.71
C ASN A 163 9.64 -0.25 -9.38
N ASP A 164 10.14 0.69 -8.59
CA ASP A 164 10.83 1.90 -9.06
C ASP A 164 10.06 2.65 -10.18
N GLY A 165 8.77 2.91 -9.94
CA GLY A 165 7.90 3.62 -10.88
C GLY A 165 7.31 2.78 -12.01
N ARG A 166 7.68 1.50 -12.15
CA ARG A 166 6.99 0.57 -13.05
C ARG A 166 5.81 -0.08 -12.34
N PHE A 167 4.65 -0.08 -13.02
CA PHE A 167 3.42 -0.73 -12.58
C PHE A 167 3.06 -1.83 -13.57
N GLN A 168 2.78 -3.03 -13.06
CA GLN A 168 2.34 -4.15 -13.87
C GLN A 168 1.14 -4.81 -13.19
N LEU A 169 0.00 -4.82 -13.88
CA LEU A 169 -1.22 -5.49 -13.43
C LEU A 169 -1.45 -6.73 -14.28
N SER A 170 -1.66 -7.86 -13.61
CA SER A 170 -2.20 -9.08 -14.21
C SER A 170 -3.39 -9.58 -13.42
N ALA A 171 -4.32 -10.25 -14.11
CA ALA A 171 -5.51 -10.83 -13.51
C ALA A 171 -5.83 -12.16 -14.18
N ASP A 172 -6.05 -13.21 -13.39
CA ASP A 172 -6.29 -14.59 -13.84
C ASP A 172 -5.27 -15.08 -14.90
N GLY A 173 -3.99 -14.69 -14.71
CA GLY A 173 -2.90 -15.04 -15.63
C GLY A 173 -2.80 -14.18 -16.90
N GLU A 174 -3.70 -13.21 -17.10
CA GLU A 174 -3.66 -12.28 -18.23
C GLU A 174 -3.03 -10.95 -17.83
N SER A 175 -2.09 -10.44 -18.64
CA SER A 175 -1.55 -9.08 -18.46
C SER A 175 -2.61 -8.05 -18.86
N ARG A 176 -2.88 -7.09 -17.97
CA ARG A 176 -3.86 -6.01 -18.14
C ARG A 176 -3.18 -4.70 -18.47
N ILE A 177 -2.14 -4.34 -17.71
CA ILE A 177 -1.44 -3.05 -17.79
C ILE A 177 0.06 -3.24 -17.52
N ASP A 178 0.90 -2.50 -18.23
CA ASP A 178 2.34 -2.34 -17.97
C ASP A 178 2.77 -0.93 -18.39
N PHE A 179 3.15 -0.08 -17.43
CA PHE A 179 3.65 1.26 -17.71
C PHE A 179 4.67 1.71 -16.67
N THR A 180 5.32 2.85 -16.94
CA THR A 180 6.27 3.48 -16.03
C THR A 180 5.93 4.95 -15.84
N ASP A 181 5.96 5.41 -14.59
CA ASP A 181 5.87 6.82 -14.22
C ASP A 181 7.03 7.20 -13.30
N ALA A 182 7.96 7.99 -13.83
CA ALA A 182 9.14 8.44 -13.11
C ALA A 182 8.81 9.34 -11.91
N ASN A 183 7.60 9.91 -11.84
CA ASN A 183 7.16 10.68 -10.69
C ASN A 183 6.71 9.79 -9.52
N PHE A 184 6.55 8.48 -9.72
CA PHE A 184 6.18 7.49 -8.71
C PHE A 184 7.31 6.49 -8.42
N ASP A 185 8.52 6.99 -8.14
CA ASP A 185 9.68 6.18 -7.71
C ASP A 185 9.47 5.44 -6.37
N TYR A 186 8.47 5.85 -5.58
CA TYR A 186 8.01 5.14 -4.38
C TYR A 186 6.51 5.36 -4.17
N ILE A 187 5.92 4.53 -3.30
CA ILE A 187 4.51 4.61 -2.88
C ILE A 187 4.46 4.96 -1.38
N ASP A 188 3.67 5.95 -1.00
CA ASP A 188 3.41 6.28 0.41
C ASP A 188 2.32 5.41 1.01
N THR A 189 1.27 5.14 0.22
CA THR A 189 0.03 4.53 0.70
C THR A 189 -0.39 3.37 -0.20
N ILE A 190 -0.75 2.26 0.46
CA ILE A 190 -1.41 1.11 -0.14
C ILE A 190 -2.78 1.00 0.52
N ALA A 191 -3.84 0.87 -0.26
CA ALA A 191 -5.19 0.71 0.24
C ALA A 191 -6.03 -0.16 -0.68
N PHE A 192 -7.07 -0.78 -0.13
CA PHE A 192 -8.23 -1.11 -0.96
C PHE A 192 -8.97 0.16 -1.34
N VAL A 193 -9.57 0.16 -2.53
CA VAL A 193 -10.44 1.23 -3.00
C VAL A 193 -11.78 0.65 -3.43
N LEU A 194 -12.85 1.25 -2.93
CA LEU A 194 -14.22 0.99 -3.35
C LEU A 194 -14.77 2.24 -4.01
N ALA A 195 -15.31 2.09 -5.22
CA ALA A 195 -16.00 3.16 -5.94
C ALA A 195 -17.49 2.79 -6.10
N GLY A 196 -18.37 3.52 -5.42
CA GLY A 196 -19.82 3.40 -5.59
C GLY A 196 -20.33 4.33 -6.69
N PHE A 197 -21.35 3.89 -7.43
CA PHE A 197 -22.04 4.71 -8.42
C PHE A 197 -23.55 4.49 -8.32
N VAL A 198 -24.33 5.55 -8.62
CA VAL A 198 -25.80 5.46 -8.68
C VAL A 198 -26.23 5.14 -10.10
N THR A 199 -26.96 4.05 -10.28
CA THR A 199 -27.77 3.81 -11.49
C THR A 199 -29.24 4.13 -11.18
N GLU A 200 -30.10 4.20 -12.19
CA GLU A 200 -31.52 4.52 -12.01
C GLU A 200 -32.24 3.57 -11.05
N ASP A 201 -31.80 2.30 -11.00
CA ASP A 201 -32.47 1.23 -10.25
C ASP A 201 -31.72 0.78 -8.99
N LEU A 202 -30.42 1.08 -8.86
CA LEU A 202 -29.56 0.59 -7.78
C LEU A 202 -28.56 1.65 -7.32
N ASN A 203 -28.51 1.84 -6.01
CA ASN A 203 -27.60 2.77 -5.34
C ASN A 203 -26.71 2.10 -4.29
N VAL A 204 -26.73 0.77 -4.24
CA VAL A 204 -25.94 -0.03 -3.32
C VAL A 204 -24.94 -0.85 -4.12
N GLY A 205 -23.68 -0.60 -3.86
CA GLY A 205 -22.57 -1.40 -4.37
C GLY A 205 -21.98 -2.27 -3.27
N THR A 206 -21.54 -3.46 -3.61
CA THR A 206 -20.87 -4.39 -2.69
C THR A 206 -19.59 -4.92 -3.31
N ALA A 207 -18.61 -5.24 -2.49
CA ALA A 207 -17.40 -5.91 -2.94
C ALA A 207 -16.83 -6.84 -1.86
N SER A 208 -15.98 -7.76 -2.29
CA SER A 208 -15.31 -8.69 -1.38
C SER A 208 -13.93 -9.08 -1.89
N VAL A 209 -13.09 -9.52 -0.96
CA VAL A 209 -11.80 -10.18 -1.20
C VAL A 209 -11.57 -11.21 -0.10
N ASP A 210 -11.03 -12.37 -0.48
CA ASP A 210 -10.74 -13.50 0.41
C ASP A 210 -9.37 -13.33 1.06
N THR A 211 -8.34 -13.13 0.24
CA THR A 211 -6.96 -13.02 0.73
C THR A 211 -6.27 -11.80 0.15
N PHE A 212 -5.54 -11.08 1.00
CA PHE A 212 -4.58 -10.06 0.61
C PHE A 212 -3.18 -10.53 0.99
N THR A 213 -2.27 -10.53 0.02
CA THR A 213 -0.86 -10.79 0.25
C THR A 213 -0.04 -9.63 -0.28
N ILE A 214 0.96 -9.19 0.48
CA ILE A 214 2.01 -8.30 0.00
C ILE A 214 3.39 -8.90 0.26
N ASP A 215 4.16 -9.03 -0.82
CA ASP A 215 5.53 -9.54 -0.81
C ASP A 215 6.51 -8.46 -1.26
N GLY A 216 7.76 -8.56 -0.79
CA GLY A 216 8.85 -7.70 -1.20
C GLY A 216 9.01 -6.40 -0.40
N LEU A 217 8.13 -6.13 0.58
CA LEU A 217 8.23 -4.93 1.41
C LEU A 217 9.58 -4.87 2.13
N ALA A 218 10.39 -3.87 1.81
CA ALA A 218 11.66 -3.63 2.49
C ALA A 218 11.41 -3.03 3.88
N VAL A 219 11.41 -3.86 4.92
CA VAL A 219 11.19 -3.43 6.31
C VAL A 219 12.51 -3.41 7.06
N SER A 220 12.82 -2.29 7.72
CA SER A 220 14.00 -2.21 8.61
C SER A 220 13.83 -3.12 9.83
N PRO A 221 14.91 -3.70 10.38
CA PRO A 221 14.84 -4.54 11.59
C PRO A 221 14.17 -3.85 12.80
N ILE A 222 14.36 -2.54 12.96
CA ILE A 222 13.74 -1.76 14.04
C ILE A 222 12.22 -1.70 13.85
N ARG A 223 11.74 -1.46 12.63
CA ARG A 223 10.30 -1.45 12.31
C ARG A 223 9.70 -2.84 12.53
N LYS A 224 10.37 -3.90 12.06
CA LYS A 224 9.94 -5.29 12.27
C LYS A 224 9.76 -5.59 13.76
N LEU A 225 10.74 -5.24 14.59
CA LEU A 225 10.65 -5.39 16.04
C LEU A 225 9.47 -4.60 16.63
N ALA A 226 9.29 -3.33 16.24
CA ALA A 226 8.19 -2.50 16.74
C ALA A 226 6.82 -3.11 16.43
N THR A 227 6.61 -3.59 15.19
CA THR A 227 5.37 -4.27 14.79
C THR A 227 5.17 -5.57 15.57
N THR A 228 6.21 -6.42 15.70
CA THR A 228 6.12 -7.66 16.50
C THR A 228 5.78 -7.37 17.96
N TRP A 229 6.39 -6.36 18.57
CA TRP A 229 6.10 -5.96 19.95
C TRP A 229 4.68 -5.40 20.12
N ALA A 230 4.15 -4.68 19.13
CA ALA A 230 2.78 -4.19 19.16
C ALA A 230 1.76 -5.35 19.11
N SER A 231 1.98 -6.32 18.23
CA SER A 231 1.16 -7.53 18.13
C SER A 231 1.16 -8.34 19.45
N LEU A 232 2.32 -8.60 20.03
CA LEU A 232 2.42 -9.35 21.30
C LEU A 232 1.70 -8.68 22.49
N LYS A 233 1.59 -7.35 22.50
CA LYS A 233 0.84 -6.64 23.54
C LYS A 233 -0.67 -6.78 23.40
N GLN A 234 -1.16 -7.03 22.19
CA GLN A 234 -2.59 -7.22 21.94
C GLN A 234 -3.03 -8.65 22.28
N GLU A 235 -2.11 -9.62 22.29
CA GLU A 235 -2.38 -11.02 22.65
C GLU A 235 -2.34 -11.31 24.16
N GLN A 236 -1.94 -10.34 25.00
CA GLN A 236 -2.00 -10.52 26.46
C GLN A 236 -3.36 -10.06 27.02
N PRO A 237 -4.10 -10.94 27.72
CA PRO A 237 -5.44 -10.68 28.24
C PRO A 237 -5.50 -9.65 29.38
#